data_AF-A0A358EJE2-F1
#
_entry.id   AF-A0A358EJE2-F1
#
_cell.length_a   1.000
_cell.length_b   1.000
_cell.length_c   1.000
_cell.angle_alpha   90.00
_cell.angle_beta   90.00
_cell.angle_gamma   90.00
#
_symmetry.space_group_name_H-M   'P 1'
#
loop_
_entity.id
_entity.type
_entity.pdbx_description
1 polymer ?
#
loop_
_entity_poly.entity_id
_entity_poly.type
_entity_poly.pdbx_seq_one_letter_code
_entity_poly.pdbx_strand_id
1 'polypeptide(L)'
;MELVRTILIICVGISFLSCNTAREKGNRTTNANSKHEINKLYEKATKHNDYFSMVHLGWHYDTGTGIKQNPREAAGWYRMAAEKGGHSMAQNNLGCLYRDGRGVIQDYKRAGALFRLSSEQGNRHAKTNLGWLYERGYGLEINYTESLR
;
A
#
# COMPACT_ATOMS: atom_id res chain seq x y z
N MET A 1 -27.96 -52.35 17.11
CA MET A 1 -27.50 -51.59 15.92
C MET A 1 -27.35 -50.09 16.24
N GLU A 2 -26.71 -49.75 17.36
CA GLU A 2 -26.57 -48.34 17.80
C GLU A 2 -25.10 -47.88 17.82
N LEU A 3 -24.11 -48.80 17.92
CA LEU A 3 -22.69 -48.42 17.97
C LEU A 3 -22.11 -47.89 16.65
N VAL A 4 -22.65 -48.31 15.50
CA VAL A 4 -22.10 -47.92 14.17
C VAL A 4 -22.52 -46.51 13.76
N ARG A 5 -23.67 -46.02 14.27
CA ARG A 5 -24.15 -44.65 14.03
C ARG A 5 -23.34 -43.61 14.81
N THR A 6 -22.86 -43.95 16.02
CA THR A 6 -22.04 -43.04 16.83
C THR A 6 -20.64 -42.84 16.24
N ILE A 7 -20.04 -43.86 15.65
CA ILE A 7 -18.69 -43.77 15.05
C ILE A 7 -18.69 -42.91 13.77
N LEU A 8 -19.75 -42.98 12.96
CA LEU A 8 -19.85 -42.19 11.73
C LEU A 8 -20.02 -40.68 12.00
N ILE A 9 -20.69 -40.31 13.10
CA ILE A 9 -20.86 -38.90 13.51
C ILE A 9 -19.54 -38.28 14.00
N ILE A 10 -18.70 -39.07 14.68
CA ILE A 10 -17.41 -38.60 15.22
C ILE A 10 -16.39 -38.33 14.08
N CYS A 11 -16.35 -39.16 13.03
CA CYS A 11 -15.41 -38.99 11.92
C CYS A 11 -15.66 -37.73 11.07
N VAL A 12 -16.92 -37.30 10.91
CA VAL A 12 -17.27 -36.07 10.19
C VAL A 12 -16.91 -34.82 11.01
N GLY A 13 -17.13 -34.85 12.33
CA GLY A 13 -16.80 -33.72 13.22
C GLY A 13 -15.30 -33.47 13.40
N ILE A 14 -14.48 -34.52 13.54
CA ILE A 14 -13.02 -34.39 13.74
C ILE A 14 -12.31 -33.91 12.47
N SER A 15 -12.79 -34.32 11.30
CA SER A 15 -12.23 -33.89 10.00
C SER A 15 -12.47 -32.40 9.73
N PHE A 16 -13.67 -31.90 10.03
CA PHE A 16 -13.98 -30.46 9.92
C PHE A 16 -13.22 -29.60 10.96
N LEU A 17 -13.08 -30.08 12.20
CA LEU A 17 -12.36 -29.36 13.25
C LEU A 17 -10.85 -29.29 12.98
N SER A 18 -10.25 -30.35 12.44
CA SER A 18 -8.83 -30.40 12.07
C SER A 18 -8.52 -29.49 10.87
N CYS A 19 -9.44 -29.38 9.90
CA CYS A 19 -9.29 -28.48 8.76
C CYS A 19 -9.41 -27.00 9.17
N ASN A 20 -10.39 -26.66 10.02
CA ASN A 20 -10.54 -25.29 10.54
C ASN A 20 -9.35 -24.85 11.40
N THR A 21 -8.82 -25.73 12.25
CA THR A 21 -7.67 -25.41 13.09
C THR A 21 -6.36 -25.26 12.31
N ALA A 22 -6.14 -26.02 11.23
CA ALA A 22 -5.00 -25.83 10.33
C ALA A 22 -5.07 -24.49 9.58
N ARG A 23 -6.26 -24.12 9.07
CA ARG A 23 -6.52 -22.83 8.41
C ARG A 23 -6.36 -21.64 9.37
N GLU A 24 -6.86 -21.75 10.60
CA GLU A 24 -6.70 -20.71 11.62
C GLU A 24 -5.24 -20.54 12.07
N LYS A 25 -4.50 -21.64 12.24
CA LYS A 25 -3.07 -21.58 12.55
C LYS A 25 -2.29 -20.95 11.41
N GLY A 26 -2.57 -21.30 10.15
CA GLY A 26 -1.97 -20.66 8.97
C GLY A 26 -2.27 -19.17 8.85
N ASN A 27 -3.49 -18.74 9.15
CA ASN A 27 -3.85 -17.32 9.17
C ASN A 27 -3.22 -16.56 10.36
N ARG A 28 -3.06 -17.21 11.53
CA ARG A 28 -2.40 -16.60 12.69
C ARG A 28 -0.88 -16.48 12.50
N THR A 29 -0.22 -17.49 11.93
CA THR A 29 1.24 -17.44 11.69
C THR A 29 1.59 -16.45 10.58
N THR A 30 0.80 -16.37 9.52
CA THR A 30 0.98 -15.36 8.45
C THR A 30 0.72 -13.93 8.95
N ASN A 31 -0.26 -13.73 9.84
CA ASN A 31 -0.50 -12.44 10.49
C ASN A 31 0.61 -12.07 11.48
N ALA A 32 1.09 -13.02 12.29
CA ALA A 32 2.20 -12.78 13.22
C ALA A 32 3.52 -12.44 12.49
N ASN A 33 3.82 -13.17 11.40
CA ASN A 33 5.02 -12.92 10.60
C ASN A 33 4.94 -11.57 9.87
N SER A 34 3.79 -11.22 9.28
CA SER A 34 3.60 -9.92 8.62
C SER A 34 3.66 -8.75 9.61
N LYS A 35 3.10 -8.91 10.82
CA LYS A 35 3.21 -7.91 11.88
C LYS A 35 4.65 -7.74 12.38
N HIS A 36 5.42 -8.82 12.48
CA HIS A 36 6.83 -8.75 12.86
C HIS A 36 7.67 -7.99 11.81
N GLU A 37 7.48 -8.28 10.53
CA GLU A 37 8.18 -7.58 9.45
C GLU A 37 7.82 -6.08 9.41
N ILE A 38 6.55 -5.75 9.60
CA ILE A 38 6.10 -4.36 9.62
C ILE A 38 6.71 -3.60 10.81
N ASN A 39 6.79 -4.22 12.00
CA ASN A 39 7.50 -3.64 13.15
C ASN A 39 8.98 -3.36 12.86
N LYS A 40 9.66 -4.28 12.16
CA LYS A 40 11.05 -4.10 11.73
C LYS A 40 11.20 -2.95 10.73
N LEU A 41 10.23 -2.78 9.82
CA LEU A 41 10.20 -1.63 8.91
C LEU A 41 10.02 -0.30 9.67
N TYR A 42 9.16 -0.22 10.68
CA TYR A 42 9.04 0.98 11.53
C TYR A 42 10.35 1.33 12.21
N GLU A 43 11.03 0.34 12.77
CA GLU A 43 12.29 0.56 13.45
C GLU A 43 13.33 1.16 12.48
N LYS A 44 13.44 0.61 11.27
CA LYS A 44 14.35 1.12 10.24
C LYS A 44 13.97 2.52 9.76
N ALA A 45 12.69 2.76 9.50
CA ALA A 45 12.20 4.06 9.07
C ALA A 45 12.45 5.15 10.12
N THR A 46 12.26 4.84 11.41
CA THR A 46 12.33 5.84 12.48
C THR A 46 13.74 6.01 13.06
N LYS A 47 14.49 4.93 13.31
CA LYS A 47 15.83 5.00 13.92
C LYS A 47 16.94 5.27 12.91
N HIS A 48 16.83 4.67 11.73
CA HIS A 48 17.88 4.75 10.70
C HIS A 48 17.55 5.73 9.59
N ASN A 49 16.38 6.38 9.66
CA ASN A 49 15.89 7.32 8.64
C ASN A 49 15.92 6.70 7.23
N ASP A 50 15.64 5.38 7.15
CA ASP A 50 15.66 4.63 5.90
C ASP A 50 14.44 4.94 5.04
N TYR A 51 14.65 5.68 3.96
CA TYR A 51 13.59 6.12 3.06
C TYR A 51 12.90 4.96 2.34
N PHE A 52 13.60 3.86 2.06
CA PHE A 52 12.98 2.67 1.45
C PHE A 52 11.98 2.03 2.42
N SER A 53 12.36 1.90 3.70
CA SER A 53 11.44 1.43 4.74
C SER A 53 10.23 2.35 4.92
N MET A 54 10.40 3.67 4.83
CA MET A 54 9.27 4.62 4.86
C MET A 54 8.31 4.40 3.68
N VAL A 55 8.82 4.18 2.46
CA VAL A 55 7.98 3.88 1.29
C VAL A 55 7.23 2.55 1.47
N HIS A 56 7.90 1.51 1.98
CA HIS A 56 7.26 0.23 2.23
C HIS A 56 6.20 0.32 3.33
N LEU A 57 6.46 1.03 4.44
CA LEU A 57 5.44 1.29 5.47
C LEU A 57 4.24 2.02 4.89
N GLY A 58 4.49 3.07 4.09
CA GLY A 58 3.43 3.79 3.39
C GLY A 58 2.58 2.85 2.54
N TRP A 59 3.19 1.89 1.84
CA TRP A 59 2.47 0.90 1.03
C TRP A 59 1.66 -0.09 1.87
N HIS A 60 2.19 -0.56 2.99
CA HIS A 60 1.45 -1.42 3.92
C HIS A 60 0.22 -0.70 4.48
N TYR A 61 0.34 0.59 4.82
CA TYR A 61 -0.79 1.39 5.26
C TYR A 61 -1.79 1.69 4.14
N ASP A 62 -1.31 1.92 2.92
CA ASP A 62 -2.18 2.23 1.79
C ASP A 62 -3.00 1.01 1.35
N THR A 63 -2.40 -0.18 1.37
CA THR A 63 -3.04 -1.42 0.94
C THR A 63 -3.75 -2.16 2.07
N GLY A 64 -3.36 -1.94 3.33
CA GLY A 64 -3.82 -2.74 4.46
C GLY A 64 -3.20 -4.14 4.51
N THR A 65 -2.06 -4.34 3.87
CA THR A 65 -1.37 -5.64 3.87
C THR A 65 -0.61 -5.81 5.18
N GLY A 66 -1.03 -6.75 6.04
CA GLY A 66 -0.36 -7.06 7.32
C GLY A 66 -0.60 -6.04 8.44
N ILE A 67 -1.20 -4.89 8.15
CA ILE A 67 -1.72 -3.90 9.11
C ILE A 67 -3.07 -3.37 8.67
N LYS A 68 -3.81 -2.75 9.60
CA LYS A 68 -5.07 -2.08 9.25
C LYS A 68 -4.78 -0.97 8.23
N GLN A 69 -5.53 -0.97 7.12
CA GLN A 69 -5.43 0.08 6.10
C GLN A 69 -5.66 1.46 6.73
N ASN A 70 -4.74 2.39 6.47
CA ASN A 70 -4.85 3.78 6.86
C ASN A 70 -4.15 4.69 5.83
N PRO A 71 -4.88 5.17 4.81
CA PRO A 71 -4.30 6.00 3.76
C PRO A 71 -3.76 7.35 4.29
N ARG A 72 -4.28 7.83 5.43
CA ARG A 72 -3.77 9.05 6.07
C ARG A 72 -2.36 8.84 6.63
N GLU A 73 -2.12 7.71 7.27
CA GLU A 73 -0.78 7.35 7.74
C GLU A 73 0.15 7.04 6.56
N ALA A 74 -0.35 6.39 5.51
CA ALA A 74 0.40 6.21 4.26
C ALA A 74 0.90 7.54 3.68
N ALA A 75 0.02 8.55 3.62
CA ALA A 75 0.37 9.88 3.13
C ALA A 75 1.46 10.54 3.98
N GLY A 76 1.47 10.33 5.30
CA GLY A 76 2.52 10.81 6.19
C GLY A 76 3.89 10.21 5.85
N TRP A 77 3.94 8.88 5.74
CA TRP A 77 5.18 8.16 5.41
C TRP A 77 5.72 8.50 4.02
N TYR A 78 4.84 8.54 3.01
CA TYR A 78 5.26 8.94 1.66
C TYR A 78 5.74 10.38 1.61
N ARG A 79 5.11 11.30 2.35
CA ARG A 79 5.56 12.70 2.43
C ARG A 79 6.96 12.80 3.03
N MET A 80 7.22 12.10 4.14
CA MET A 80 8.55 12.07 4.74
C MET A 80 9.60 11.54 3.77
N ALA A 81 9.32 10.44 3.09
CA ALA A 81 10.24 9.85 2.11
C ALA A 81 10.43 10.73 0.85
N ALA A 82 9.37 11.42 0.40
CA ALA A 82 9.40 12.30 -0.75
C ALA A 82 10.17 13.61 -0.48
N GLU A 83 9.97 14.22 0.69
CA GLU A 83 10.58 15.50 1.08
C GLU A 83 12.02 15.34 1.57
N LYS A 84 12.30 14.32 2.40
CA LYS A 84 13.64 14.13 2.98
C LYS A 84 14.55 13.25 2.14
N GLY A 85 14.00 12.20 1.54
CA GLY A 85 14.75 11.24 0.73
C GLY A 85 14.75 11.55 -0.76
N GLY A 86 13.88 12.45 -1.22
CA GLY A 86 13.72 12.73 -2.64
C GLY A 86 13.20 11.53 -3.45
N HIS A 87 12.71 10.47 -2.81
CA HIS A 87 12.52 9.19 -3.47
C HIS A 87 11.37 9.24 -4.49
N SER A 88 11.66 8.98 -5.77
CA SER A 88 10.69 9.04 -6.87
C SER A 88 9.44 8.18 -6.64
N MET A 89 9.59 6.93 -6.17
CA MET A 89 8.43 6.10 -5.82
C MET A 89 7.54 6.71 -4.71
N ALA A 90 8.12 7.36 -3.70
CA ALA A 90 7.36 8.04 -2.65
C ALA A 90 6.55 9.20 -3.21
N GLN A 91 7.19 10.01 -4.07
CA GLN A 91 6.56 11.14 -4.74
C GLN A 91 5.40 10.68 -5.63
N ASN A 92 5.59 9.62 -6.43
CA ASN A 92 4.52 9.03 -7.22
C ASN A 92 3.35 8.54 -6.34
N ASN A 93 3.64 7.78 -5.28
CA ASN A 93 2.57 7.22 -4.44
C ASN A 93 1.81 8.31 -3.68
N LEU A 94 2.51 9.34 -3.19
CA LEU A 94 1.86 10.52 -2.60
C LEU A 94 1.03 11.28 -3.64
N GLY A 95 1.52 11.40 -4.88
CA GLY A 95 0.78 11.97 -5.99
C GLY A 95 -0.53 11.22 -6.26
N CYS A 96 -0.50 9.89 -6.23
CA CYS A 96 -1.71 9.07 -6.35
C CYS A 96 -2.70 9.32 -5.20
N LEU A 97 -2.23 9.47 -3.96
CA LEU A 97 -3.10 9.79 -2.82
C LEU A 97 -3.80 11.15 -2.99
N TYR A 98 -3.09 12.18 -3.47
CA TYR A 98 -3.68 13.47 -3.79
C TYR A 98 -4.62 13.43 -4.99
N ARG A 99 -4.30 12.65 -6.03
CA ARG A 99 -5.17 12.45 -7.20
C ARG A 99 -6.49 11.79 -6.80
N ASP A 100 -6.43 10.80 -5.92
CA ASP A 100 -7.58 9.98 -5.54
C ASP A 100 -8.33 10.54 -4.31
N GLY A 101 -7.77 11.53 -3.60
CA GLY A 101 -8.32 12.02 -2.33
C GLY A 101 -8.29 10.99 -1.20
N ARG A 102 -7.35 10.04 -1.23
CA ARG A 102 -7.25 8.95 -0.25
C ARG A 102 -6.35 9.35 0.90
N GLY A 103 -6.92 9.56 2.09
CA GLY A 103 -6.17 9.95 3.29
C GLY A 103 -5.68 11.40 3.30
N VAL A 104 -5.90 12.13 2.20
CA VAL A 104 -5.63 13.56 2.00
C VAL A 104 -6.79 14.18 1.24
N ILE A 105 -6.94 15.50 1.33
CA ILE A 105 -7.89 16.23 0.48
C ILE A 105 -7.41 16.10 -0.97
N GLN A 106 -8.33 15.77 -1.88
CA GLN A 106 -8.02 15.63 -3.29
C GLN A 106 -7.47 16.95 -3.85
N ASP A 107 -6.35 16.87 -4.55
CA ASP A 107 -5.67 18.03 -5.13
C ASP A 107 -4.85 17.60 -6.36
N TYR A 108 -5.43 17.80 -7.54
CA TYR A 108 -4.78 17.45 -8.80
C TYR A 108 -3.55 18.32 -9.10
N LYS A 109 -3.48 19.56 -8.61
CA LYS A 109 -2.31 20.43 -8.78
C LYS A 109 -1.12 19.87 -8.02
N ARG A 110 -1.34 19.49 -6.76
CA ARG A 110 -0.30 18.83 -5.93
C ARG A 110 0.09 17.48 -6.50
N ALA A 111 -0.89 16.68 -6.94
CA ALA A 111 -0.60 15.41 -7.60
C ALA A 111 0.28 15.59 -8.84
N GLY A 112 -0.06 16.54 -9.72
CA GLY A 112 0.71 16.87 -10.91
C GLY A 112 2.14 17.32 -10.61
N ALA A 113 2.32 18.17 -9.60
CA ALA A 113 3.65 18.60 -9.17
C ALA A 113 4.52 17.42 -8.68
N LEU A 114 3.94 16.51 -7.89
CA LEU A 114 4.64 15.33 -7.39
C LEU A 114 4.96 14.33 -8.51
N PHE A 115 4.04 14.12 -9.46
CA PHE A 115 4.29 13.26 -10.61
C PHE A 115 5.39 13.83 -11.50
N ARG A 116 5.40 15.15 -11.75
CA ARG A 116 6.47 15.80 -12.51
C ARG A 116 7.82 15.58 -11.84
N LEU A 117 7.95 15.90 -10.55
CA LEU A 117 9.19 15.71 -9.79
C LEU A 117 9.67 14.24 -9.82
N SER A 118 8.74 13.30 -9.69
CA SER A 118 9.08 11.88 -9.77
C SER A 118 9.48 11.45 -11.20
N SER A 119 8.86 12.02 -12.23
CA SER A 119 9.13 11.70 -13.63
C SER A 119 10.49 12.22 -14.10
N GLU A 120 10.91 13.39 -13.60
CA GLU A 120 12.23 13.98 -13.83
C GLU A 120 13.36 13.08 -13.30
N GLN A 121 13.07 12.27 -12.28
CA GLN A 121 13.95 11.23 -11.77
C GLN A 121 13.86 9.89 -12.52
N GLY A 122 13.14 9.84 -13.65
CA GLY A 122 13.01 8.65 -14.49
C GLY A 122 11.89 7.67 -14.08
N ASN A 123 11.00 8.03 -13.14
CA ASN A 123 9.87 7.17 -12.79
C ASN A 123 8.81 7.15 -13.90
N ARG A 124 8.74 6.04 -14.64
CA ARG A 124 7.78 5.85 -15.73
C ARG A 124 6.33 5.88 -15.28
N HIS A 125 6.00 5.38 -14.08
CA HIS A 125 4.64 5.43 -13.56
C HIS A 125 4.18 6.86 -13.32
N ALA A 126 5.07 7.69 -12.77
CA ALA A 126 4.77 9.09 -12.54
C ALA A 126 4.56 9.84 -13.85
N LYS A 127 5.38 9.55 -14.87
CA LYS A 127 5.22 10.10 -16.22
C LYS A 127 3.86 9.74 -16.83
N THR A 128 3.43 8.49 -16.75
CA THR A 128 2.10 8.06 -17.21
C THR A 128 0.98 8.76 -16.43
N ASN A 129 1.10 8.86 -15.10
CA ASN A 129 0.12 9.55 -14.27
C ASN A 129 0.02 11.04 -14.59
N LEU A 130 1.15 11.69 -14.92
CA LEU A 130 1.18 13.08 -15.34
C LEU A 130 0.50 13.28 -16.70
N GLY A 131 0.79 12.41 -17.67
CA GLY A 131 0.10 12.42 -18.97
C GLY A 131 -1.41 12.29 -18.83
N TRP A 132 -1.87 11.39 -17.95
CA TRP A 132 -3.30 11.24 -17.64
C TRP A 132 -3.93 12.51 -17.05
N LEU A 133 -3.21 13.28 -16.22
CA LEU A 133 -3.71 14.57 -15.71
C LEU A 133 -3.84 15.62 -16.81
N TYR A 134 -2.87 15.70 -17.73
CA TYR A 134 -2.91 16.62 -18.86
C TYR A 134 -4.02 16.28 -19.85
N GLU A 135 -4.20 15.00 -20.18
CA GLU A 135 -5.26 14.53 -21.09
C GLU A 135 -6.65 14.94 -20.58
N ARG A 136 -6.87 14.88 -19.27
CA ARG A 136 -8.16 15.20 -18.66
C ARG A 136 -8.34 16.65 -18.22
N GLY A 137 -7.30 17.49 -18.34
CA GLY A 137 -7.32 18.87 -17.87
C GLY A 137 -7.52 19.01 -16.35
N TYR A 138 -7.14 18.00 -15.56
CA TYR A 138 -7.34 18.01 -14.12
C TYR A 138 -6.24 18.80 -13.42
N GLY A 139 -6.57 20.04 -13.03
CA GLY A 139 -5.72 20.91 -12.22
C GLY A 139 -4.50 21.49 -12.93
N LEU A 140 -4.19 21.02 -14.13
CA LEU A 140 -3.15 21.54 -15.02
C LEU A 140 -3.82 22.12 -16.27
N GLU A 141 -3.29 23.21 -16.81
CA GLU A 141 -3.69 23.66 -18.14
C GLU A 141 -3.45 22.53 -19.14
N ILE A 142 -4.41 22.29 -20.03
CA ILE A 142 -4.33 21.22 -21.03
C ILE A 142 -3.12 21.50 -21.91
N ASN A 143 -2.09 20.65 -21.81
CA ASN A 143 -0.89 20.72 -22.64
C ASN A 143 -0.63 19.34 -23.26
N TYR A 144 -1.02 19.19 -24.53
CA TYR A 144 -0.88 17.95 -25.28
C TYR A 144 0.58 17.59 -25.57
N THR A 145 1.50 18.57 -25.62
CA THR A 145 2.93 18.33 -25.85
C THR A 145 3.57 17.63 -24.65
N GLU A 146 3.25 18.07 -23.43
CA GLU A 146 3.72 17.45 -22.19
C GLU A 146 3.02 16.10 -21.92
N SER A 147 1.79 15.91 -22.43
CA SER A 147 1.09 14.63 -22.32
C SER A 147 1.69 13.50 -23.17
N LEU A 148 2.32 13.83 -24.30
CA LEU A 148 2.81 12.87 -25.30
C LEU A 148 4.32 12.62 -25.21
N ARG A 149 5.03 13.40 -24.41
CA ARG A 149 6.49 13.35 -24.28
C ARG A 149 6.91 12.29 -23.28
#